data_AF-A0A1B6EK61-F1
#
_entry.id   AF-A0A1B6EK61-F1
#
_cell.length_a   1.000
_cell.length_b   1.000
_cell.length_c   1.000
_cell.angle_alpha   90.00
_cell.angle_beta   90.00
_cell.angle_gamma   90.00
#
_symmetry.space_group_name_H-M   'P 1'
#
loop_
_entity.id
_entity.type
_entity.pdbx_description
1 polymer ?
#
loop_
_entity_poly.entity_id
_entity_poly.type
_entity_poly.pdbx_seq_one_letter_code
_entity_poly.pdbx_strand_id
1 'polypeptide(L)'
;MEVYQRNQQKVAQCYFCGEEMPPSLLEMHVKHCGCVLEPCPENCGLYVQRQYKNHHSSWCKRDPSKQPHVQNLKADLANMRDQLEQEMARRKQQMDGYMEQMEKYNQKMARTEELNVKLIDAVTGIRKLVNEEQCARLKDILEVKTSVSEVAKLITQLKFTLNQTRVDVEELRNDVHTNEQYEKMYEQFQEWKRKQDEVVSGMRVALKKDVHAEINKLHSDNVIRSKSVNDLLDLNEVIIDTQDKYTEQIYQLEMDVKEFKKFLTEENIMISGIWREQLEEIKSLKVKFEEIEAAIRNLSEEQKLLKEKINHMENFSKDLNNLNTGSEKLKLSEMSINEELIKELIEERHEFRERLENLELLNKPNERNFSTDTSLSIFDDTIVKQQNEIAQRLETLEKLTTEVHNCGKRTSTSTNNEP
;
A
#
# COMPACT_ATOMS: atom_id res chain seq x y z
N MET A 1 69.14 -48.24 -37.69
CA MET A 1 67.88 -47.51 -37.50
C MET A 1 66.77 -48.54 -37.37
N GLU A 2 66.62 -49.11 -36.17
CA GLU A 2 65.52 -50.01 -35.83
C GLU A 2 64.91 -49.48 -34.53
N VAL A 3 63.88 -48.66 -34.69
CA VAL A 3 63.11 -48.11 -33.59
C VAL A 3 62.06 -49.14 -33.22
N TYR A 4 62.19 -49.68 -32.01
CA TYR A 4 61.25 -50.52 -31.29
C TYR A 4 59.82 -49.95 -31.36
N GLN A 5 58.96 -50.55 -32.19
CA GLN A 5 57.51 -50.48 -32.01
C GLN A 5 57.12 -51.39 -30.84
N ARG A 6 57.21 -50.86 -29.60
CA ARG A 6 56.49 -51.46 -28.47
C ARG A 6 55.00 -51.24 -28.72
N ASN A 7 54.30 -52.31 -29.04
CA ASN A 7 52.85 -52.42 -28.93
C ASN A 7 52.44 -52.07 -27.49
N GLN A 8 52.13 -50.79 -27.24
CA GLN A 8 51.37 -50.36 -26.07
C GLN A 8 49.96 -50.92 -26.24
N GLN A 9 49.72 -52.14 -25.77
CA GLN A 9 48.37 -52.60 -25.49
C GLN A 9 47.78 -51.59 -24.51
N LYS A 10 46.83 -50.78 -24.99
CA LYS A 10 46.11 -49.81 -24.17
C LYS A 10 45.46 -50.58 -23.03
N VAL A 11 45.99 -50.46 -21.83
CA VAL A 11 45.40 -51.04 -20.62
C VAL A 11 44.29 -50.09 -20.18
N ALA A 12 43.10 -50.62 -19.91
CA ALA A 12 41.97 -49.86 -19.40
C ALA A 12 41.73 -50.22 -17.94
N GLN A 13 41.41 -49.23 -17.12
CA GLN A 13 41.19 -49.42 -15.68
C GLN A 13 39.68 -49.41 -15.37
N CYS A 14 39.22 -50.36 -14.57
CA CYS A 14 37.84 -50.38 -14.08
C CYS A 14 37.61 -49.20 -13.13
N TYR A 15 36.61 -48.37 -13.43
CA TYR A 15 36.28 -47.19 -12.62
C TYR A 15 35.82 -47.55 -11.18
N PHE A 16 35.27 -48.74 -10.98
CA PHE A 16 34.67 -49.13 -9.69
C PHE A 16 35.66 -49.79 -8.73
N CYS A 17 36.53 -50.70 -9.22
CA CYS A 17 37.50 -51.42 -8.37
C CYS A 17 38.95 -51.00 -8.60
N GLY A 18 39.25 -50.22 -9.65
CA GLY A 18 40.61 -49.79 -9.98
C GLY A 18 41.48 -50.87 -10.62
N GLU A 19 40.96 -52.06 -10.92
CA GLU A 19 41.72 -53.12 -11.60
C GLU A 19 42.02 -52.76 -13.06
N GLU A 20 43.26 -53.01 -13.48
CA GLU A 20 43.73 -52.80 -14.85
C GLU A 20 43.51 -54.06 -15.72
N MET A 21 42.95 -53.89 -16.91
CA MET A 21 42.62 -55.00 -17.82
C MET A 21 42.59 -54.57 -19.30
N PRO A 22 42.63 -55.54 -20.24
CA PRO A 22 42.43 -55.26 -21.65
C PRO A 22 41.05 -54.62 -21.91
N PRO A 23 40.94 -53.64 -22.83
CA PRO A 23 39.67 -52.97 -23.15
C PRO A 23 38.56 -53.94 -23.57
N SER A 24 38.92 -55.07 -24.18
CA SER A 24 37.98 -56.13 -24.59
C SER A 24 37.34 -56.86 -23.40
N LEU A 25 37.98 -56.85 -22.22
CA LEU A 25 37.48 -57.49 -21.00
C LEU A 25 36.79 -56.51 -20.06
N LEU A 26 36.98 -55.21 -20.25
CA LEU A 26 36.42 -54.17 -19.36
C LEU A 26 34.90 -54.22 -19.29
N GLU A 27 34.21 -54.38 -20.42
CA GLU A 27 32.75 -54.43 -20.44
C GLU A 27 32.22 -55.66 -19.67
N MET A 28 32.86 -56.80 -19.85
CA MET A 28 32.52 -58.03 -19.15
C MET A 28 32.82 -57.91 -17.65
N HIS A 29 33.93 -57.28 -17.29
CA HIS A 29 34.31 -57.05 -15.90
C HIS A 29 33.32 -56.12 -15.20
N VAL A 30 32.95 -54.98 -15.80
CA VAL A 30 31.96 -54.06 -15.19
C VAL A 30 30.63 -54.78 -14.93
N LYS A 31 30.22 -55.69 -15.83
CA LYS A 31 29.03 -56.53 -15.62
C LYS A 31 29.13 -57.47 -14.42
N HIS A 32 30.32 -57.80 -13.92
CA HIS A 32 30.53 -58.71 -12.78
C HIS A 32 31.27 -58.08 -11.58
N CYS A 33 31.71 -56.84 -11.71
CA CYS A 33 32.50 -56.15 -10.69
C CYS A 33 31.72 -56.02 -9.38
N GLY A 34 32.31 -56.51 -8.30
CA GLY A 34 31.72 -56.51 -6.96
C GLY A 34 31.52 -55.10 -6.39
N CYS A 35 32.31 -54.13 -6.84
CA CYS A 35 32.28 -52.74 -6.40
C CYS A 35 31.18 -51.90 -7.08
N VAL A 36 30.50 -52.44 -8.09
CA VAL A 36 29.37 -51.75 -8.75
C VAL A 36 28.22 -51.63 -7.77
N LEU A 37 27.71 -50.41 -7.60
CA LEU A 37 26.53 -50.13 -6.79
C LEU A 37 25.27 -50.54 -7.56
N GLU A 38 24.47 -51.40 -6.95
CA GLU A 38 23.16 -51.80 -7.47
C GLU A 38 22.06 -51.43 -6.47
N PRO A 39 20.84 -51.13 -6.94
CA PRO A 39 19.70 -50.95 -6.05
C PRO A 39 19.45 -52.25 -5.26
N CYS A 40 19.12 -52.10 -3.98
CA CYS A 40 18.73 -53.23 -3.15
C CYS A 40 17.54 -53.98 -3.76
N PRO A 41 17.56 -55.32 -3.85
CA PRO A 41 16.48 -56.11 -4.44
C PRO A 41 15.18 -56.05 -3.62
N GLU A 42 15.29 -55.73 -2.33
CA GLU A 42 14.16 -55.51 -1.42
C GLU A 42 13.63 -54.06 -1.46
N ASN A 43 14.12 -53.23 -2.39
CA ASN A 43 13.71 -51.82 -2.58
C ASN A 43 13.74 -50.96 -1.31
N CYS A 44 14.70 -51.19 -0.41
CA CYS A 44 14.85 -50.37 0.80
C CYS A 44 15.33 -48.93 0.54
N GLY A 45 15.60 -48.56 -0.71
CA GLY A 45 16.07 -47.23 -1.13
C GLY A 45 17.59 -47.04 -1.11
N LEU A 46 18.36 -48.02 -0.62
CA LEU A 46 19.83 -47.96 -0.60
C LEU A 46 20.44 -48.60 -1.85
N TYR A 47 21.52 -47.98 -2.35
CA TYR A 47 22.41 -48.57 -3.34
C TYR A 47 23.56 -49.28 -2.63
N VAL A 48 23.76 -50.55 -2.94
CA VAL A 48 24.72 -51.42 -2.24
C VAL A 48 25.70 -51.98 -3.26
N GLN A 49 26.97 -52.05 -2.91
CA GLN A 49 27.96 -52.73 -3.76
C GLN A 49 27.54 -54.18 -3.94
N ARG A 50 27.60 -54.67 -5.18
CA ARG A 50 27.16 -56.02 -5.55
C ARG A 50 27.74 -57.11 -4.66
N GLN A 51 29.02 -57.00 -4.27
CA GLN A 51 29.67 -57.96 -3.37
C GLN A 51 29.07 -58.03 -1.97
N TYR A 52 28.49 -56.93 -1.47
CA TYR A 52 27.85 -56.86 -0.16
C TYR A 52 26.33 -57.04 -0.22
N LYS A 53 25.76 -57.31 -1.40
CA LYS A 53 24.31 -57.43 -1.61
C LYS A 53 23.67 -58.50 -0.71
N ASN A 54 24.33 -59.65 -0.58
CA ASN A 54 23.86 -60.75 0.26
C ASN A 54 23.93 -60.42 1.76
N HIS A 55 25.00 -59.75 2.19
CA HIS A 55 25.16 -59.31 3.58
C HIS A 55 24.18 -58.19 3.95
N HIS A 56 23.89 -57.29 3.01
CA HIS A 56 22.83 -56.30 3.19
C HIS A 56 21.46 -56.97 3.30
N SER A 57 21.17 -57.96 2.46
CA SER A 57 19.88 -58.66 2.45
C SER A 57 19.51 -59.29 3.80
N SER A 58 20.49 -59.75 4.60
CA SER A 58 20.21 -60.33 5.92
C SER A 58 19.77 -59.29 6.96
N TRP A 59 20.14 -58.02 6.81
CA TRP A 59 19.78 -56.93 7.72
C TRP A 59 18.94 -55.83 7.07
N CYS A 60 18.54 -56.03 5.82
CA CYS A 60 17.72 -55.11 5.06
C CYS A 60 16.33 -55.04 5.68
N LYS A 61 16.06 -53.97 6.43
CA LYS A 61 14.73 -53.70 6.97
C LYS A 61 13.80 -53.44 5.78
N ARG A 62 12.77 -54.28 5.63
CA ARG A 62 11.78 -54.22 4.55
C ARG A 62 11.25 -52.79 4.39
N ASP A 63 11.18 -52.39 3.12
CA ASP A 63 10.54 -51.21 2.54
C ASP A 63 10.05 -50.16 3.56
N PRO A 64 10.86 -49.11 3.84
CA PRO A 64 10.46 -48.03 4.74
C PRO A 64 9.17 -47.33 4.31
N SER A 65 8.73 -47.49 3.04
CA SER A 65 7.47 -46.91 2.56
C SER A 65 6.20 -47.50 3.22
N LYS A 66 6.29 -48.69 3.82
CA LYS A 66 5.19 -49.36 4.53
C LYS A 66 5.23 -49.13 6.05
N GLN A 67 6.20 -48.37 6.55
CA GLN A 67 6.19 -48.00 7.96
C GLN A 67 5.04 -47.00 8.20
N PRO A 68 4.20 -47.22 9.24
CA PRO A 68 3.09 -46.34 9.58
C PRO A 68 3.52 -44.88 9.70
N HIS A 69 4.74 -44.65 10.22
CA HIS A 69 5.32 -43.33 10.37
C HIS A 69 5.53 -42.59 9.03
N VAL A 70 5.94 -43.29 7.96
CA VAL A 70 6.15 -42.68 6.64
C VAL A 70 4.82 -42.37 5.95
N GLN A 71 3.76 -43.14 6.23
CA GLN A 71 2.41 -42.84 5.75
C GLN A 71 1.82 -41.62 6.45
N ASN A 72 2.01 -41.50 7.77
CA ASN A 72 1.60 -40.32 8.54
C ASN A 72 2.32 -39.07 8.03
N LEU A 73 3.64 -39.12 7.83
CA LEU A 73 4.41 -38.01 7.25
C LEU A 73 3.92 -37.59 5.86
N LYS A 74 3.49 -38.55 5.02
CA LYS A 74 2.91 -38.22 3.71
C LYS A 74 1.55 -37.52 3.85
N ALA A 75 0.72 -37.94 4.79
CA ALA A 75 -0.56 -37.29 5.06
C ALA A 75 -0.34 -35.87 5.64
N ASP A 76 0.61 -35.71 6.55
CA ASP A 76 0.98 -34.42 7.12
C ASP A 76 1.50 -33.45 6.05
N LEU A 77 2.37 -33.93 5.15
CA LEU A 77 2.85 -33.13 4.01
C LEU A 77 1.73 -32.73 3.05
N ALA A 78 0.76 -33.62 2.81
CA ALA A 78 -0.41 -33.29 1.99
C ALA A 78 -1.28 -32.23 2.67
N ASN A 79 -1.54 -32.37 3.98
CA ASN A 79 -2.28 -31.38 4.75
C ASN A 79 -1.59 -30.01 4.79
N MET A 80 -0.26 -29.98 5.00
CA MET A 80 0.50 -28.72 4.97
C MET A 80 0.47 -28.07 3.58
N ARG A 81 0.51 -28.86 2.50
CA ARG A 81 0.36 -28.37 1.14
C ARG A 81 -1.00 -27.71 0.92
N ASP A 82 -2.08 -28.38 1.32
CA ASP A 82 -3.44 -27.87 1.15
C ASP A 82 -3.66 -26.61 1.99
N GLN A 83 -3.13 -26.55 3.21
CA GLN A 83 -3.16 -25.35 4.06
C GLN A 83 -2.39 -24.18 3.43
N LEU A 84 -1.20 -24.44 2.86
CA LEU A 84 -0.44 -23.43 2.17
C LEU A 84 -1.19 -22.89 0.94
N GLU A 85 -1.85 -23.77 0.18
CA GLU A 85 -2.65 -23.38 -0.98
C GLU A 85 -3.87 -22.55 -0.58
N GLN A 86 -4.55 -22.91 0.51
CA GLN A 86 -5.63 -22.11 1.08
C GLN A 86 -5.15 -20.74 1.58
N GLU A 87 -4.01 -20.67 2.26
CA GLU A 87 -3.43 -19.39 2.71
C GLU A 87 -3.02 -18.50 1.53
N MET A 88 -2.43 -19.07 0.47
CA MET A 88 -2.11 -18.33 -0.75
C MET A 88 -3.38 -17.79 -1.41
N ALA A 89 -4.45 -18.59 -1.49
CA ALA A 89 -5.74 -18.16 -2.02
C ALA A 89 -6.35 -17.02 -1.18
N ARG A 90 -6.31 -17.13 0.16
CA ARG A 90 -6.80 -16.10 1.08
C ARG A 90 -6.03 -14.78 0.93
N ARG A 91 -4.69 -14.85 0.87
CA ARG A 91 -3.84 -13.66 0.66
C ARG A 91 -4.09 -13.01 -0.70
N LYS A 92 -4.27 -13.83 -1.75
CA LYS A 92 -4.62 -13.33 -3.08
C LYS A 92 -5.96 -12.59 -3.05
N GLN A 93 -6.99 -13.18 -2.43
CA GLN A 93 -8.30 -12.54 -2.29
C GLN A 93 -8.23 -11.23 -1.49
N GLN A 94 -7.44 -11.18 -0.41
CA GLN A 94 -7.21 -9.95 0.34
C GLN A 94 -6.53 -8.88 -0.52
N MET A 95 -5.49 -9.26 -1.28
CA MET A 95 -4.79 -8.36 -2.17
C MET A 95 -5.69 -7.83 -3.29
N ASP A 96 -6.52 -8.69 -3.88
CA ASP A 96 -7.51 -8.30 -4.89
C ASP A 96 -8.52 -7.30 -4.29
N GLY A 97 -8.98 -7.53 -3.05
CA GLY A 97 -9.85 -6.58 -2.33
C GLY A 97 -9.19 -5.23 -2.06
N TYR A 98 -7.92 -5.22 -1.66
CA TYR A 98 -7.16 -3.97 -1.50
C TYR A 98 -6.97 -3.23 -2.82
N MET A 99 -6.68 -3.95 -3.91
CA MET A 99 -6.53 -3.37 -5.25
C MET A 99 -7.84 -2.73 -5.72
N GLU A 100 -8.99 -3.39 -5.51
CA GLU A 100 -10.30 -2.83 -5.86
C GLU A 100 -10.62 -1.56 -5.06
N GLN A 101 -10.31 -1.54 -3.76
CA GLN A 101 -10.47 -0.34 -2.93
C GLN A 101 -9.56 0.80 -3.38
N MET A 102 -8.31 0.50 -3.73
CA MET A 102 -7.37 1.49 -4.23
C MET A 102 -7.82 2.05 -5.57
N GLU A 103 -8.36 1.22 -6.46
CA GLU A 103 -8.93 1.67 -7.73
C GLU A 103 -10.13 2.60 -7.52
N LYS A 104 -11.04 2.25 -6.60
CA LYS A 104 -12.16 3.12 -6.21
C LYS A 104 -11.68 4.46 -5.65
N TYR A 105 -10.62 4.48 -4.85
CA TYR A 105 -10.02 5.71 -4.33
C TYR A 105 -9.41 6.56 -5.44
N ASN A 106 -8.65 5.95 -6.35
CA ASN A 106 -8.06 6.63 -7.50
C ASN A 106 -9.14 7.23 -8.42
N GLN A 107 -10.24 6.51 -8.65
CA GLN A 107 -11.37 7.03 -9.42
C GLN A 107 -12.04 8.24 -8.74
N LYS A 108 -12.21 8.21 -7.40
CA LYS A 108 -12.73 9.36 -6.65
C LYS A 108 -11.79 10.56 -6.75
N MET A 109 -10.48 10.34 -6.61
CA MET A 109 -9.47 11.39 -6.72
C MET A 109 -9.47 12.03 -8.12
N ALA A 110 -9.53 11.22 -9.18
CA ALA A 110 -9.61 11.70 -10.56
C ALA A 110 -10.87 12.56 -10.82
N ARG A 111 -12.03 12.18 -10.25
CA ARG A 111 -13.26 13.01 -10.34
C ARG A 111 -13.11 14.35 -9.63
N THR A 112 -12.46 14.37 -8.47
CA THR A 112 -12.17 15.62 -7.74
C THR A 112 -11.23 16.51 -8.52
N GLU A 113 -10.19 15.96 -9.14
CA GLU A 113 -9.29 16.71 -10.03
C GLU A 113 -10.03 17.29 -11.24
N GLU A 114 -10.90 16.52 -11.89
CA GLU A 114 -11.73 17.00 -13.00
C GLU A 114 -12.65 18.16 -12.57
N LEU A 115 -13.28 18.07 -11.39
CA LEU A 115 -14.10 19.15 -10.84
C LEU A 115 -13.28 20.40 -10.52
N ASN A 116 -12.08 20.24 -9.96
CA ASN A 116 -11.18 21.35 -9.68
C ASN A 116 -10.76 22.07 -10.97
N VAL A 117 -10.46 21.33 -12.05
CA VAL A 117 -10.15 21.92 -13.36
C VAL A 117 -11.34 22.72 -13.88
N LYS A 118 -12.55 22.15 -13.85
CA LYS A 118 -13.78 22.86 -14.28
C LYS A 118 -14.06 24.10 -13.45
N LEU A 119 -13.81 24.07 -12.14
CA LEU A 119 -13.97 25.23 -11.26
C LEU A 119 -12.95 26.33 -11.60
N ILE A 120 -11.69 25.96 -11.83
CA ILE A 120 -10.64 26.90 -12.25
C ILE A 120 -11.00 27.56 -13.58
N ASP A 121 -11.49 26.78 -14.56
CA ASP A 121 -11.91 27.29 -15.86
C ASP A 121 -13.09 28.26 -15.73
N ALA A 122 -14.11 27.91 -14.91
CA ALA A 122 -15.26 28.76 -14.66
C ALA A 122 -14.85 30.09 -13.98
N VAL A 123 -14.02 30.04 -12.93
CA VAL A 123 -13.52 31.23 -12.23
C VAL A 123 -12.68 32.10 -13.16
N THR A 124 -11.86 31.49 -14.02
CA THR A 124 -11.06 32.20 -15.01
C THR A 124 -11.94 32.86 -16.08
N GLY A 125 -13.00 32.18 -16.51
CA GLY A 125 -14.02 32.71 -17.41
C GLY A 125 -14.74 33.92 -16.83
N ILE A 126 -15.21 33.83 -15.59
CA ILE A 126 -15.87 34.95 -14.88
C ILE A 126 -14.90 36.13 -14.75
N ARG A 127 -13.65 35.90 -14.35
CA ARG A 127 -12.63 36.95 -14.25
C ARG A 127 -12.43 37.67 -15.59
N LYS A 128 -12.40 36.92 -16.70
CA LYS A 128 -12.28 37.50 -18.04
C LYS A 128 -13.48 38.39 -18.38
N LEU A 129 -14.71 37.92 -18.16
CA LEU A 129 -15.94 38.68 -18.41
C LEU A 129 -16.01 39.96 -17.57
N VAL A 130 -15.63 39.89 -16.29
CA VAL A 130 -15.58 41.07 -15.40
C VAL A 130 -14.59 42.11 -15.93
N ASN A 131 -13.42 41.67 -16.39
CA ASN A 131 -12.42 42.58 -16.96
C ASN A 131 -12.91 43.20 -18.28
N GLU A 132 -13.57 42.43 -19.14
CA GLU A 132 -14.15 42.92 -20.39
C GLU A 132 -15.24 43.98 -20.14
N GLU A 133 -16.13 43.75 -19.17
CA GLU A 133 -17.16 44.71 -18.74
C GLU A 133 -16.56 45.99 -18.14
N GLN A 134 -15.51 45.87 -17.31
CA GLN A 134 -14.80 47.03 -16.77
C GLN A 134 -14.17 47.88 -17.88
N CYS A 135 -13.52 47.25 -18.86
CA CYS A 135 -12.97 47.93 -20.03
C CYS A 135 -14.06 48.61 -20.87
N ALA A 136 -15.20 47.94 -21.09
CA ALA A 136 -16.34 48.52 -21.80
C ALA A 136 -16.89 49.76 -21.07
N ARG A 137 -17.12 49.69 -19.76
CA ARG A 137 -17.57 50.84 -18.96
C ARG A 137 -16.59 52.01 -18.99
N LEU A 138 -15.29 51.74 -18.93
CA LEU A 138 -14.27 52.79 -19.03
C LEU A 138 -14.33 53.49 -20.40
N LYS A 139 -14.53 52.72 -21.48
CA LYS A 139 -14.70 53.26 -22.83
C LYS A 139 -15.93 54.15 -22.92
N ASP A 140 -17.08 53.70 -22.41
CA ASP A 140 -18.33 54.46 -22.42
C ASP A 140 -18.20 55.77 -21.62
N ILE A 141 -17.55 55.72 -20.45
CA ILE A 141 -17.26 56.92 -19.63
C ILE A 141 -16.40 57.92 -20.41
N LEU A 142 -15.39 57.45 -21.14
CA LEU A 142 -14.54 58.32 -21.96
C LEU A 142 -15.29 58.94 -23.14
N GLU A 143 -16.21 58.19 -23.76
CA GLU A 143 -17.06 58.68 -24.86
C GLU A 143 -18.04 59.76 -24.37
N VAL A 144 -18.70 59.53 -23.23
CA VAL A 144 -19.57 60.53 -22.60
C VAL A 144 -18.78 61.78 -22.21
N LYS A 145 -17.58 61.62 -21.63
CA LYS A 145 -16.71 62.74 -21.27
C LYS A 145 -16.33 63.58 -22.50
N THR A 146 -16.03 62.93 -23.63
CA THR A 146 -15.73 63.59 -24.90
C THR A 146 -16.95 64.38 -25.40
N SER A 147 -18.12 63.74 -25.42
CA SER A 147 -19.38 64.36 -25.85
C SER A 147 -19.74 65.58 -24.98
N VAL A 148 -19.58 65.49 -23.66
CA VAL A 148 -19.80 66.63 -22.74
C VAL A 148 -18.84 67.77 -23.03
N SER A 149 -17.57 67.47 -23.35
CA SER A 149 -16.59 68.49 -23.73
C SER A 149 -16.98 69.21 -25.03
N GLU A 150 -17.48 68.47 -26.02
CA GLU A 150 -17.97 69.05 -27.28
C GLU A 150 -19.19 69.95 -27.07
N VAL A 151 -20.16 69.51 -26.28
CA VAL A 151 -21.33 70.33 -25.90
C VAL A 151 -20.91 71.60 -25.17
N ALA A 152 -19.93 71.52 -24.26
CA ALA A 152 -19.41 72.70 -23.55
C ALA A 152 -18.77 73.72 -24.52
N LYS A 153 -18.07 73.24 -25.57
CA LYS A 153 -17.53 74.11 -26.64
C LYS A 153 -18.66 74.78 -27.42
N LEU A 154 -19.70 74.05 -27.80
CA LEU A 154 -20.87 74.59 -28.51
C LEU A 154 -21.62 75.65 -27.67
N ILE A 155 -21.80 75.41 -26.37
CA ILE A 155 -22.39 76.40 -25.44
C ILE A 155 -21.58 77.69 -25.42
N THR A 156 -20.25 77.58 -25.43
CA THR A 156 -19.36 78.75 -25.43
C THR A 156 -19.49 79.54 -26.73
N GLN A 157 -19.57 78.86 -27.88
CA GLN A 157 -19.78 79.49 -29.19
C GLN A 157 -21.15 80.17 -29.30
N LEU A 158 -22.21 79.53 -28.78
CA LEU A 158 -23.56 80.11 -28.75
C LEU A 158 -23.61 81.38 -27.89
N LYS A 159 -22.98 81.37 -26.70
CA LYS A 159 -22.87 82.56 -25.84
C LYS A 159 -22.17 83.72 -26.55
N PHE A 160 -21.09 83.43 -27.27
CA PHE A 160 -20.39 84.44 -28.07
C PHE A 160 -21.30 85.03 -29.15
N THR A 161 -21.99 84.18 -29.92
CA THR A 161 -22.91 84.61 -30.99
C THR A 161 -24.08 85.44 -30.46
N LEU A 162 -24.65 85.04 -29.32
CA LEU A 162 -25.73 85.78 -28.65
C LEU A 162 -25.27 87.18 -28.23
N ASN A 163 -24.08 87.29 -27.65
CA ASN A 163 -23.52 88.57 -27.23
C ASN A 163 -23.26 89.49 -28.44
N GLN A 164 -22.73 88.95 -29.55
CA GLN A 164 -22.53 89.71 -30.77
C GLN A 164 -23.87 90.22 -31.33
N THR A 165 -24.86 89.35 -31.45
CA THR A 165 -26.21 89.71 -31.94
C THR A 165 -26.84 90.80 -31.06
N ARG A 166 -26.61 90.75 -29.74
CA ARG A 166 -27.11 91.78 -28.81
C ARG A 166 -26.48 93.15 -29.11
N VAL A 167 -25.17 93.20 -29.39
CA VAL A 167 -24.48 94.44 -29.78
C VAL A 167 -25.04 94.97 -31.09
N ASP A 168 -25.20 94.11 -32.10
CA ASP A 168 -25.72 94.49 -33.41
C ASP A 168 -27.16 95.08 -33.32
N VAL A 169 -28.00 94.51 -32.46
CA VAL A 169 -29.37 95.02 -32.20
C VAL A 169 -29.35 96.38 -31.48
N GLU A 170 -28.41 96.58 -30.56
CA GLU A 170 -28.27 97.86 -29.84
C GLU A 170 -27.77 98.98 -30.77
N GLU A 171 -26.91 98.64 -31.73
CA GLU A 171 -26.43 99.55 -32.78
C GLU A 171 -27.56 99.96 -33.73
N LEU A 172 -28.33 98.98 -34.24
CA LEU A 172 -29.53 99.23 -35.06
C LEU A 172 -30.57 100.09 -34.33
N ARG A 173 -30.69 99.94 -33.01
CA ARG A 173 -31.61 100.74 -32.19
C ARG A 173 -31.23 102.22 -32.13
N ASN A 174 -29.94 102.54 -32.24
CA ASN A 174 -29.44 103.92 -32.18
C ASN A 174 -29.58 104.67 -33.51
N ASP A 175 -29.71 103.97 -34.64
CA ASP A 175 -29.75 104.56 -35.99
C ASP A 175 -31.14 105.01 -36.47
N VAL A 176 -32.19 104.85 -35.65
CA VAL A 176 -33.58 105.13 -36.05
C VAL A 176 -33.99 106.57 -35.76
N HIS A 177 -33.79 107.51 -36.71
CA HIS A 177 -34.44 108.84 -36.75
C HIS A 177 -34.72 109.31 -38.19
N THR A 178 -35.95 109.11 -38.69
CA THR A 178 -36.81 110.02 -39.51
C THR A 178 -37.90 109.25 -40.29
N ASN A 179 -39.03 109.92 -40.56
CA ASN A 179 -40.34 109.30 -40.89
C ASN A 179 -40.46 108.66 -42.30
N GLU A 180 -39.51 108.86 -43.21
CA GLU A 180 -39.47 108.16 -44.52
C GLU A 180 -38.60 106.88 -44.47
N GLN A 181 -37.81 106.72 -43.40
CA GLN A 181 -37.09 105.48 -43.10
C GLN A 181 -38.00 104.43 -42.45
N TYR A 182 -39.16 104.81 -41.92
CA TYR A 182 -40.04 103.89 -41.18
C TYR A 182 -40.64 102.80 -42.06
N GLU A 183 -41.01 103.09 -43.31
CA GLU A 183 -41.49 102.08 -44.26
C GLU A 183 -40.36 101.15 -44.72
N LYS A 184 -39.19 101.69 -45.08
CA LYS A 184 -38.02 100.86 -45.42
C LYS A 184 -37.55 100.02 -44.23
N MET A 185 -37.58 100.57 -43.02
CA MET A 185 -37.22 99.85 -41.81
C MET A 185 -38.30 98.83 -41.42
N TYR A 186 -39.57 99.10 -41.71
CA TYR A 186 -40.66 98.13 -41.55
C TYR A 186 -40.53 96.98 -42.56
N GLU A 187 -40.22 97.25 -43.83
CA GLU A 187 -39.91 96.21 -44.81
C GLU A 187 -38.67 95.40 -44.42
N GLN A 188 -37.59 96.08 -43.99
CA GLN A 188 -36.39 95.43 -43.46
C GLN A 188 -36.69 94.61 -42.20
N PHE A 189 -37.57 95.10 -41.33
CA PHE A 189 -38.02 94.39 -40.13
C PHE A 189 -38.86 93.17 -40.49
N GLN A 190 -39.77 93.26 -41.47
CA GLN A 190 -40.56 92.11 -41.92
C GLN A 190 -39.69 91.07 -42.61
N GLU A 191 -38.72 91.48 -43.41
CA GLU A 191 -37.76 90.59 -44.04
C GLU A 191 -36.83 89.95 -43.01
N TRP A 192 -36.38 90.70 -42.00
CA TRP A 192 -35.65 90.17 -40.85
C TRP A 192 -36.51 89.17 -40.08
N LYS A 193 -37.77 89.51 -39.78
CA LYS A 193 -38.71 88.65 -39.07
C LYS A 193 -38.96 87.36 -39.84
N ARG A 194 -39.15 87.42 -41.17
CA ARG A 194 -39.28 86.25 -42.04
C ARG A 194 -38.04 85.36 -41.95
N LYS A 195 -36.84 85.94 -42.00
CA LYS A 195 -35.58 85.20 -41.84
C LYS A 195 -35.48 84.56 -40.45
N GLN A 196 -35.88 85.26 -39.39
CA GLN A 196 -35.92 84.70 -38.04
C GLN A 196 -36.95 83.57 -37.93
N ASP A 197 -38.14 83.72 -38.50
CA ASP A 197 -39.17 82.69 -38.52
C ASP A 197 -38.71 81.46 -39.31
N GLU A 198 -37.96 81.64 -40.41
CA GLU A 198 -37.32 80.54 -41.15
C GLU A 198 -36.24 79.83 -40.32
N VAL A 199 -35.39 80.58 -39.61
CA VAL A 199 -34.39 80.02 -38.69
C VAL A 199 -35.06 79.26 -37.54
N VAL A 200 -36.08 79.84 -36.92
CA VAL A 200 -36.83 79.22 -35.81
C VAL A 200 -37.58 77.98 -36.29
N SER A 201 -38.17 78.02 -37.49
CA SER A 201 -38.81 76.86 -38.11
C SER A 201 -37.80 75.76 -38.40
N GLY A 202 -36.65 76.11 -38.99
CA GLY A 202 -35.54 75.20 -39.25
C GLY A 202 -35.00 74.55 -37.97
N MET A 203 -34.77 75.36 -36.93
CA MET A 203 -34.36 74.88 -35.60
C MET A 203 -35.44 73.98 -34.99
N ARG A 204 -36.72 74.29 -35.12
CA ARG A 204 -37.81 73.46 -34.60
C ARG A 204 -37.87 72.10 -35.31
N VAL A 205 -37.68 72.08 -36.63
CA VAL A 205 -37.65 70.83 -37.41
C VAL A 205 -36.41 70.01 -37.06
N ALA A 206 -35.22 70.63 -37.00
CA ALA A 206 -33.97 69.98 -36.61
C ALA A 206 -34.05 69.43 -35.18
N LEU A 207 -34.45 70.26 -34.21
CA LEU A 207 -34.65 69.84 -32.82
C LEU A 207 -35.65 68.69 -32.72
N LYS A 208 -36.80 68.78 -33.42
CA LYS A 208 -37.79 67.70 -33.39
C LYS A 208 -37.20 66.41 -33.95
N LYS A 209 -36.47 66.46 -35.05
CA LYS A 209 -35.85 65.29 -35.68
C LYS A 209 -34.74 64.70 -34.80
N ASP A 210 -33.79 65.51 -34.37
CA ASP A 210 -32.59 65.06 -33.66
C ASP A 210 -32.93 64.60 -32.25
N VAL A 211 -33.81 65.31 -31.54
CA VAL A 211 -34.28 64.89 -30.21
C VAL A 211 -35.14 63.63 -30.30
N HIS A 212 -36.01 63.48 -31.30
CA HIS A 212 -36.76 62.22 -31.45
C HIS A 212 -35.83 61.05 -31.80
N ALA A 213 -34.82 61.27 -32.64
CA ALA A 213 -33.84 60.24 -32.98
C ALA A 213 -33.06 59.81 -31.73
N GLU A 214 -32.60 60.76 -30.91
CA GLU A 214 -31.87 60.48 -29.67
C GLU A 214 -32.76 59.80 -28.62
N ILE A 215 -34.02 60.24 -28.46
CA ILE A 215 -34.99 59.57 -27.58
C ILE A 215 -35.20 58.12 -28.00
N ASN A 216 -35.39 57.86 -29.30
CA ASN A 216 -35.59 56.51 -29.81
C ASN A 216 -34.35 55.63 -29.62
N LYS A 217 -33.16 56.20 -29.83
CA LYS A 217 -31.89 55.52 -29.58
C LYS A 217 -31.76 55.15 -28.10
N LEU A 218 -31.94 56.12 -27.19
CA LEU A 218 -31.88 55.88 -25.74
C LEU A 218 -32.93 54.86 -25.28
N HIS A 219 -34.14 54.89 -25.86
CA HIS A 219 -35.17 53.90 -25.57
C HIS A 219 -34.75 52.50 -26.00
N SER A 220 -34.23 52.34 -27.22
CA SER A 220 -33.70 51.07 -27.73
C SER A 220 -32.56 50.54 -26.84
N ASP A 221 -31.61 51.41 -26.47
CA ASP A 221 -30.49 51.05 -25.59
C ASP A 221 -30.96 50.64 -24.19
N ASN A 222 -32.04 51.25 -23.69
CA ASN A 222 -32.64 50.88 -22.41
C ASN A 222 -33.32 49.50 -22.50
N VAL A 223 -34.04 49.22 -23.58
CA VAL A 223 -34.64 47.88 -23.81
C VAL A 223 -33.58 46.79 -23.87
N ILE A 224 -32.46 47.03 -24.58
CA ILE A 224 -31.34 46.08 -24.66
C ILE A 224 -30.72 45.86 -23.27
N ARG A 225 -30.47 46.94 -22.51
CA ARG A 225 -29.95 46.85 -21.15
C ARG A 225 -30.90 46.09 -20.22
N SER A 226 -32.20 46.35 -20.30
CA SER A 226 -33.20 45.63 -19.50
C SER A 226 -33.21 44.14 -19.82
N LYS A 227 -33.05 43.77 -21.09
CA LYS A 227 -32.93 42.36 -21.48
C LYS A 227 -31.66 41.72 -20.90
N SER A 228 -30.53 42.39 -21.01
CA SER A 228 -29.25 41.91 -20.43
C SER A 228 -29.33 41.73 -18.91
N VAL A 229 -30.01 42.65 -18.20
CA VAL A 229 -30.26 42.50 -16.75
C VAL A 229 -31.10 41.26 -16.46
N ASN A 230 -32.13 40.97 -17.25
CA ASN A 230 -32.92 39.75 -17.07
C ASN A 230 -32.09 38.49 -17.33
N ASP A 231 -31.28 38.46 -18.40
CA ASP A 231 -30.40 37.34 -18.71
C ASP A 231 -29.38 37.09 -17.56
N LEU A 232 -28.91 38.16 -16.89
CA LEU A 232 -28.07 38.06 -15.69
C LEU A 232 -28.82 37.52 -14.46
N LEU A 233 -30.11 37.83 -14.32
CA LEU A 233 -30.93 37.27 -13.24
C LEU A 233 -31.18 35.78 -13.44
N ASP A 234 -31.48 35.36 -14.67
CA ASP A 234 -31.64 33.94 -15.03
C ASP A 234 -30.34 33.16 -14.78
N LEU A 235 -29.19 33.75 -15.15
CA LEU A 235 -27.87 33.15 -14.86
C LEU A 235 -27.63 33.03 -13.36
N ASN A 236 -28.02 34.04 -12.58
CA ASN A 236 -27.87 34.04 -11.13
C ASN A 236 -28.73 32.94 -10.46
N GLU A 237 -29.95 32.71 -10.97
CA GLU A 237 -30.81 31.59 -10.52
C GLU A 237 -30.14 30.23 -10.77
N VAL A 238 -29.59 30.02 -11.96
CA VAL A 238 -28.85 28.78 -12.30
C VAL A 238 -27.62 28.59 -11.39
N ILE A 239 -26.92 29.69 -11.05
CA ILE A 239 -25.77 29.63 -10.13
C ILE A 239 -26.23 29.22 -8.73
N ILE A 240 -27.33 29.78 -8.23
CA ILE A 240 -27.89 29.43 -6.91
C ILE A 240 -28.29 27.95 -6.87
N ASP A 241 -29.04 27.47 -7.87
CA ASP A 241 -29.44 26.06 -7.96
C ASP A 241 -28.23 25.11 -8.00
N THR A 242 -27.18 25.51 -8.72
CA THR A 242 -25.94 24.75 -8.82
C THR A 242 -25.20 24.74 -7.48
N GLN A 243 -25.16 25.88 -6.78
CA GLN A 243 -24.54 26.00 -5.47
C GLN A 243 -25.27 25.15 -4.41
N ASP A 244 -26.61 25.14 -4.43
CA ASP A 244 -27.42 24.33 -3.54
C ASP A 244 -27.17 22.83 -3.77
N LYS A 245 -27.10 22.42 -5.04
CA LYS A 245 -26.75 21.05 -5.42
C LYS A 245 -25.36 20.63 -4.92
N TYR A 246 -24.36 21.50 -5.03
CA TYR A 246 -23.02 21.20 -4.52
C TYR A 246 -22.98 21.17 -2.99
N THR A 247 -23.75 22.02 -2.32
CA THR A 247 -23.87 22.03 -0.86
C THR A 247 -24.45 20.70 -0.35
N GLU A 248 -25.49 20.18 -1.01
CA GLU A 248 -26.07 18.87 -0.69
C GLU A 248 -25.07 17.73 -0.90
N GLN A 249 -24.30 17.76 -2.00
CA GLN A 249 -23.26 16.77 -2.26
C GLN A 249 -22.14 16.80 -1.21
N ILE A 250 -21.72 17.99 -0.77
CA ILE A 250 -20.75 18.15 0.30
C ILE A 250 -21.29 17.57 1.61
N TYR A 251 -22.55 17.87 1.94
CA TYR A 251 -23.18 17.32 3.15
C TYR A 251 -23.21 15.79 3.14
N GLN A 252 -23.56 15.18 2.00
CA GLN A 252 -23.55 13.73 1.86
C GLN A 252 -22.13 13.15 2.03
N LEU A 253 -21.11 13.77 1.43
CA LEU A 253 -19.72 13.34 1.60
C LEU A 253 -19.26 13.45 3.06
N GLU A 254 -19.68 14.48 3.78
CA GLU A 254 -19.37 14.62 5.20
C GLU A 254 -20.02 13.51 6.05
N MET A 255 -21.24 13.10 5.70
CA MET A 255 -21.91 11.96 6.34
C MET A 255 -21.16 10.66 6.08
N ASP A 256 -20.80 10.38 4.82
CA ASP A 256 -20.05 9.17 4.44
C ASP A 256 -18.69 9.11 5.15
N VAL A 257 -17.99 10.24 5.28
CA VAL A 257 -16.71 10.32 6.00
C VAL A 257 -16.89 10.06 7.49
N LYS A 258 -17.98 10.55 8.11
CA LYS A 258 -18.29 10.26 9.52
C LYS A 258 -18.58 8.77 9.73
N GLU A 259 -19.34 8.16 8.83
CA GLU A 259 -19.63 6.73 8.88
C GLU A 259 -18.36 5.88 8.71
N PHE A 260 -17.51 6.24 7.76
CA PHE A 260 -16.23 5.56 7.56
C PHE A 260 -15.29 5.68 8.76
N LYS A 261 -15.23 6.85 9.41
CA LYS A 261 -14.47 7.02 10.66
C LYS A 261 -15.00 6.12 11.78
N LYS A 262 -16.32 5.98 11.89
CA LYS A 262 -16.94 5.08 12.86
C LYS A 262 -16.55 3.64 12.58
N PHE A 263 -16.67 3.19 11.33
CA PHE A 263 -16.25 1.85 10.90
C PHE A 263 -14.77 1.58 11.24
N LEU A 264 -13.85 2.49 10.89
CA LEU A 264 -12.43 2.34 11.22
C LEU A 264 -12.18 2.25 12.73
N THR A 265 -12.96 2.96 13.54
CA THR A 265 -12.83 2.90 15.00
C THR A 265 -13.26 1.54 15.53
N GLU A 266 -14.36 0.98 15.00
CA GLU A 266 -14.87 -0.35 15.36
C GLU A 266 -13.88 -1.46 14.95
N GLU A 267 -13.36 -1.41 13.72
CA GLU A 267 -12.33 -2.34 13.23
C GLU A 267 -11.05 -2.27 14.05
N ASN A 268 -10.58 -1.05 14.40
CA ASN A 268 -9.36 -0.90 15.20
C ASN A 268 -9.53 -1.48 16.61
N ILE A 269 -10.72 -1.35 17.21
CA ILE A 269 -11.05 -1.99 18.49
C ILE A 269 -11.00 -3.51 18.35
N MET A 270 -11.58 -4.07 17.28
CA MET A 270 -11.58 -5.52 17.02
C MET A 270 -10.15 -6.06 16.84
N ILE A 271 -9.35 -5.44 15.96
CA ILE A 271 -7.96 -5.83 15.69
C ILE A 271 -7.13 -5.73 16.97
N SER A 272 -7.29 -4.66 17.75
CA SER A 272 -6.63 -4.51 19.04
C SER A 272 -7.05 -5.60 20.04
N GLY A 273 -8.31 -6.05 19.98
CA GLY A 273 -8.81 -7.21 20.74
C GLY A 273 -8.07 -8.49 20.38
N ILE A 274 -8.05 -8.84 19.09
CA ILE A 274 -7.36 -10.02 18.55
C ILE A 274 -5.87 -10.00 18.92
N TRP A 275 -5.21 -8.85 18.78
CA TRP A 275 -3.80 -8.71 19.13
C TRP A 275 -3.54 -8.96 20.61
N ARG A 276 -4.42 -8.47 21.50
CA ARG A 276 -4.32 -8.75 22.94
C ARG A 276 -4.50 -10.24 23.25
N GLU A 277 -5.47 -10.90 22.62
CA GLU A 277 -5.71 -12.33 22.80
C GLU A 277 -4.49 -13.15 22.36
N GLN A 278 -3.92 -12.86 21.19
CA GLN A 278 -2.69 -13.51 20.72
C GLN A 278 -1.51 -13.24 21.65
N LEU A 279 -1.38 -12.03 22.18
CA LEU A 279 -0.32 -11.70 23.12
C LEU A 279 -0.45 -12.49 24.43
N GLU A 280 -1.66 -12.69 24.94
CA GLU A 280 -1.89 -13.51 26.14
C GLU A 280 -1.64 -15.00 25.87
N GLU A 281 -1.99 -15.50 24.69
CA GLU A 281 -1.66 -16.87 24.28
C GLU A 281 -0.14 -17.08 24.21
N ILE A 282 0.60 -16.14 23.60
CA ILE A 282 2.07 -16.17 23.56
C ILE A 282 2.66 -16.17 24.97
N LYS A 283 2.14 -15.33 25.88
CA LYS A 283 2.58 -15.32 27.29
C LYS A 283 2.31 -16.67 27.97
N SER A 284 1.13 -17.26 27.74
CA SER A 284 0.80 -18.58 28.29
C SER A 284 1.73 -19.67 27.77
N LEU A 285 2.01 -19.69 26.46
CA LEU A 285 2.96 -20.62 25.86
C LEU A 285 4.37 -20.44 26.44
N LYS A 286 4.80 -19.18 26.64
CA LYS A 286 6.10 -18.89 27.26
C LYS A 286 6.22 -19.51 28.65
N VAL A 287 5.19 -19.38 29.49
CA VAL A 287 5.17 -20.01 30.83
C VAL A 287 5.27 -21.54 30.72
N LYS A 288 4.51 -22.16 29.81
CA LYS A 288 4.59 -23.61 29.59
C LYS A 288 5.98 -24.06 29.11
N PHE A 289 6.65 -23.28 28.26
CA PHE A 289 8.02 -23.59 27.85
C PHE A 289 8.99 -23.50 29.03
N GLU A 290 8.88 -22.49 29.89
CA GLU A 290 9.69 -22.36 31.10
C GLU A 290 9.50 -23.56 32.06
N GLU A 291 8.26 -24.07 32.19
CA GLU A 291 7.95 -25.29 32.95
C GLU A 291 8.58 -26.54 32.33
N ILE A 292 8.50 -26.71 31.00
CA ILE A 292 9.12 -27.83 30.28
C ILE A 292 10.64 -27.78 30.44
N GLU A 293 11.26 -26.61 30.30
CA GLU A 293 12.70 -26.45 30.53
C GLU A 293 13.12 -26.84 31.95
N ALA A 294 12.31 -26.49 32.96
CA ALA A 294 12.55 -26.90 34.33
C ALA A 294 12.47 -28.42 34.50
N ALA A 295 11.48 -29.07 33.88
CA ALA A 295 11.35 -30.52 33.89
C ALA A 295 12.54 -31.22 33.19
N ILE A 296 13.00 -30.69 32.05
CA ILE A 296 14.18 -31.21 31.35
C ILE A 296 15.43 -31.11 32.23
N ARG A 297 15.62 -29.98 32.92
CA ARG A 297 16.75 -29.80 33.85
C ARG A 297 16.72 -30.85 34.96
N ASN A 298 15.56 -31.08 35.59
CA ASN A 298 15.39 -32.09 36.64
C ASN A 298 15.69 -33.50 36.12
N LEU A 299 15.15 -33.88 34.95
CA LEU A 299 15.41 -35.18 34.34
C LEU A 299 16.89 -35.37 34.00
N SER A 300 17.58 -34.32 33.56
CA SER A 300 19.01 -34.38 33.29
C SER A 300 19.83 -34.58 34.57
N GLU A 301 19.41 -33.99 35.69
CA GLU A 301 20.03 -34.21 37.01
C GLU A 301 19.81 -35.64 37.49
N GLU A 302 18.59 -36.17 37.36
CA GLU A 302 18.28 -37.56 37.67
C GLU A 302 19.10 -38.54 36.83
N GLN A 303 19.22 -38.27 35.52
CA GLN A 303 20.03 -39.08 34.61
C GLN A 303 21.51 -39.10 35.02
N LYS A 304 22.05 -37.95 35.47
CA LYS A 304 23.42 -37.85 35.97
C LYS A 304 23.60 -38.71 37.22
N LEU A 305 22.66 -38.66 38.16
CA LEU A 305 22.69 -39.43 39.40
C LEU A 305 22.57 -40.94 39.15
N LEU A 306 21.71 -41.35 38.21
CA LEU A 306 21.62 -42.73 37.73
C LEU A 306 22.93 -43.22 37.10
N LYS A 307 23.57 -42.38 36.28
CA LYS A 307 24.85 -42.72 35.64
C LYS A 307 25.97 -42.89 36.68
N GLU A 308 25.99 -42.07 37.72
CA GLU A 308 26.90 -42.23 38.86
C GLU A 308 26.65 -43.55 39.61
N LYS A 309 25.39 -43.92 39.87
CA LYS A 309 25.03 -45.22 40.46
C LYS A 309 25.46 -46.41 39.60
N ILE A 310 25.25 -46.36 38.28
CA ILE A 310 25.68 -47.40 37.35
C ILE A 310 27.21 -47.57 37.40
N ASN A 311 27.96 -46.47 37.30
CA ASN A 311 29.42 -46.52 37.40
C ASN A 311 29.89 -47.15 38.72
N HIS A 312 29.23 -46.83 39.84
CA HIS A 312 29.52 -47.44 41.14
C HIS A 312 29.28 -48.96 41.13
N MET A 313 28.14 -49.42 40.59
CA MET A 313 27.84 -50.85 40.45
C MET A 313 28.81 -51.57 39.52
N GLU A 314 29.21 -50.95 38.39
CA GLU A 314 30.21 -51.52 37.48
C GLU A 314 31.57 -51.68 38.15
N ASN A 315 31.98 -50.71 38.98
CA ASN A 315 33.21 -50.82 39.77
C ASN A 315 33.11 -51.94 40.80
N PHE A 316 31.98 -52.04 41.53
CA PHE A 316 31.71 -53.15 42.44
C PHE A 316 31.75 -54.52 41.74
N SER A 317 31.18 -54.62 40.53
CA SER A 317 31.22 -55.85 39.73
C SER A 317 32.63 -56.22 39.27
N LYS A 318 33.46 -55.24 38.91
CA LYS A 318 34.89 -55.46 38.62
C LYS A 318 35.64 -55.95 39.85
N ASP A 319 35.38 -55.38 41.02
CA ASP A 319 36.00 -55.80 42.28
C ASP A 319 35.63 -57.24 42.64
N LEU A 320 34.35 -57.63 42.45
CA LEU A 320 33.90 -59.02 42.61
C LEU A 320 34.56 -59.99 41.62
N ASN A 321 34.70 -59.59 40.36
CA ASN A 321 35.34 -60.42 39.34
C ASN A 321 36.86 -60.60 39.59
N ASN A 322 37.52 -59.59 40.16
CA ASN A 322 38.92 -59.67 40.57
C ASN A 322 39.11 -60.60 41.78
N LEU A 323 38.14 -60.68 42.69
CA LEU A 323 38.10 -61.67 43.79
C LEU A 323 37.90 -63.10 43.28
N ASN A 324 37.19 -63.30 42.17
CA ASN A 324 36.90 -64.63 41.61
C ASN A 324 38.05 -65.26 40.80
N THR A 325 39.11 -64.50 40.50
CA THR A 325 40.33 -65.02 39.83
C THR A 325 41.43 -65.49 40.79
N GLY A 326 41.18 -65.46 42.10
CA GLY A 326 42.13 -65.90 43.14
C GLY A 326 41.53 -66.91 44.12
N SER A 327 41.69 -68.20 43.82
CA SER A 327 41.89 -69.31 44.78
C SER A 327 40.89 -69.47 45.95
N GLU A 328 40.05 -70.50 45.83
CA GLU A 328 39.58 -71.44 46.85
C GLU A 328 39.99 -71.19 48.32
N LYS A 329 39.07 -70.62 49.13
CA LYS A 329 38.68 -71.06 50.49
C LYS A 329 37.93 -69.94 51.19
N LEU A 330 36.59 -69.93 51.15
CA LEU A 330 35.77 -69.39 52.26
C LEU A 330 34.28 -69.68 52.04
N LYS A 331 33.94 -70.98 51.99
CA LYS A 331 32.57 -71.48 51.76
C LYS A 331 31.61 -71.39 52.97
N LEU A 332 31.89 -70.59 54.01
CA LEU A 332 31.11 -70.65 55.26
C LEU A 332 30.64 -69.31 55.85
N SER A 333 30.90 -68.15 55.22
CA SER A 333 30.28 -66.88 55.66
C SER A 333 29.40 -66.19 54.61
N GLU A 334 29.26 -66.75 53.40
CA GLU A 334 28.47 -66.17 52.31
C GLU A 334 26.95 -66.38 52.45
N MET A 335 26.49 -67.31 53.29
CA MET A 335 25.05 -67.57 53.43
C MET A 335 24.30 -66.53 54.28
N SER A 336 24.96 -65.85 55.22
CA SER A 336 24.30 -64.83 56.06
C SER A 336 24.27 -63.44 55.40
N ILE A 337 25.23 -63.14 54.53
CA ILE A 337 25.30 -61.84 53.83
C ILE A 337 24.36 -61.84 52.60
N ASN A 338 24.18 -63.00 51.96
CA ASN A 338 23.24 -63.13 50.86
C ASN A 338 21.77 -63.00 51.27
N GLU A 339 21.37 -63.37 52.50
CA GLU A 339 19.99 -63.17 52.95
C GLU A 339 19.64 -61.69 53.20
N GLU A 340 20.56 -60.90 53.75
CA GLU A 340 20.37 -59.46 53.97
C GLU A 340 20.33 -58.70 52.63
N LEU A 341 21.24 -59.03 51.70
CA LEU A 341 21.28 -58.43 50.37
C LEU A 341 20.06 -58.80 49.51
N ILE A 342 19.52 -60.02 49.66
CA ILE A 342 18.28 -60.42 49.01
C ILE A 342 17.08 -59.67 49.60
N LYS A 343 17.07 -59.36 50.90
CA LYS A 343 16.03 -58.53 51.51
C LYS A 343 16.05 -57.09 50.98
N GLU A 344 17.21 -56.45 50.96
CA GLU A 344 17.34 -55.09 50.40
C GLU A 344 16.92 -55.02 48.93
N LEU A 345 17.29 -56.01 48.11
CA LEU A 345 16.87 -56.08 46.70
C LEU A 345 15.36 -56.33 46.53
N ILE A 346 14.72 -57.04 47.47
CA ILE A 346 13.26 -57.22 47.47
C ILE A 346 12.55 -55.92 47.87
N GLU A 347 13.08 -55.17 48.82
CA GLU A 347 12.55 -53.87 49.24
C GLU A 347 12.73 -52.80 48.16
N GLU A 348 13.90 -52.70 47.51
CA GLU A 348 14.10 -51.81 46.36
C GLU A 348 13.15 -52.17 45.20
N ARG A 349 12.92 -53.46 44.94
CA ARG A 349 11.95 -53.90 43.93
C ARG A 349 10.52 -53.51 44.29
N HIS A 350 10.19 -53.47 45.58
CA HIS A 350 8.87 -53.04 46.05
C HIS A 350 8.68 -51.53 45.88
N GLU A 351 9.66 -50.72 46.28
CA GLU A 351 9.64 -49.26 46.06
C GLU A 351 9.59 -48.90 44.58
N PHE A 352 10.34 -49.61 43.73
CA PHE A 352 10.33 -49.36 42.30
C PHE A 352 8.97 -49.68 41.67
N ARG A 353 8.32 -50.76 42.13
CA ARG A 353 6.96 -51.13 41.69
C ARG A 353 5.93 -50.09 42.13
N GLU A 354 6.02 -49.58 43.36
CA GLU A 354 5.13 -48.53 43.87
C GLU A 354 5.32 -47.19 43.13
N ARG A 355 6.55 -46.84 42.74
CA ARG A 355 6.82 -45.67 41.87
C ARG A 355 6.23 -45.85 40.47
N LEU A 356 6.31 -47.05 39.89
CA LEU A 356 5.70 -47.37 38.61
C LEU A 356 4.18 -47.26 38.67
N GLU A 357 3.56 -47.75 39.74
CA GLU A 357 2.11 -47.69 39.94
C GLU A 357 1.61 -46.24 40.16
N ASN A 358 2.40 -45.40 40.84
CA ASN A 358 2.14 -43.96 40.97
C ASN A 358 2.31 -43.19 39.65
N LEU A 359 3.28 -43.56 38.82
CA LEU A 359 3.44 -43.00 37.47
C LEU A 359 2.32 -43.43 36.54
N GLU A 360 1.82 -44.68 36.66
CA GLU A 360 0.63 -45.13 35.92
C GLU A 360 -0.65 -44.43 36.39
N LEU A 361 -0.77 -44.06 37.67
CA LEU A 361 -1.88 -43.23 38.20
C LEU A 361 -1.85 -41.79 37.68
N LEU A 362 -0.65 -41.21 37.49
CA LEU A 362 -0.45 -39.89 36.86
C LEU A 362 -0.71 -39.92 35.34
N ASN A 363 -0.57 -41.09 34.71
CA ASN A 363 -0.76 -41.29 33.27
C ASN A 363 -2.14 -41.87 32.91
N LYS A 364 -3.03 -42.06 33.88
CA LYS A 364 -4.45 -42.32 33.56
C LYS A 364 -5.01 -41.08 32.88
N PRO A 365 -5.56 -41.20 31.66
CA PRO A 365 -6.18 -40.08 30.98
C PRO A 365 -7.33 -39.60 31.85
N ASN A 366 -7.22 -38.37 32.37
CA ASN A 366 -8.37 -37.66 32.87
C ASN A 366 -9.34 -37.57 31.68
N GLU A 367 -10.46 -38.28 31.76
CA GLU A 367 -11.62 -38.08 30.90
C GLU A 367 -12.14 -36.66 31.14
N ARG A 368 -11.48 -35.69 30.53
CA ARG A 368 -12.06 -34.40 30.19
C ARG A 368 -11.72 -34.15 28.74
N ASN A 369 -12.69 -34.53 27.92
CA ASN A 369 -12.83 -34.15 26.52
C ASN A 369 -12.36 -32.71 26.31
N PHE A 370 -11.19 -32.53 25.69
CA PHE A 370 -10.94 -31.41 24.80
C PHE A 370 -10.09 -31.88 23.63
N SER A 371 -10.75 -31.88 22.47
CA SER A 371 -10.20 -32.15 21.16
C SER A 371 -9.21 -31.05 20.78
N THR A 372 -7.91 -31.33 20.82
CA THR A 372 -6.90 -30.52 20.12
C THR A 372 -5.74 -31.42 19.67
N ASP A 373 -5.97 -32.22 18.64
CA ASP A 373 -4.91 -32.68 17.76
C ASP A 373 -5.07 -31.93 16.44
N THR A 374 -4.09 -31.09 16.08
CA THR A 374 -3.63 -30.78 14.71
C THR A 374 -2.48 -29.73 14.69
N SER A 375 -2.26 -28.91 15.72
CA SER A 375 -1.57 -27.63 15.48
C SER A 375 -0.05 -27.58 15.65
N LEU A 376 0.66 -28.62 16.10
CA LEU A 376 2.07 -28.48 16.50
C LEU A 376 3.12 -28.56 15.38
N SER A 377 2.75 -28.94 14.15
CA SER A 377 3.69 -29.02 13.00
C SER A 377 3.67 -27.78 12.08
N ILE A 378 2.74 -26.84 12.27
CA ILE A 378 2.52 -25.69 11.36
C ILE A 378 3.26 -24.43 11.84
N PHE A 379 3.71 -24.42 13.10
CA PHE A 379 4.29 -23.22 13.71
C PHE A 379 5.74 -22.94 13.33
N ASP A 380 6.56 -23.97 13.08
CA ASP A 380 7.98 -23.75 12.75
C ASP A 380 8.17 -23.12 11.37
N ASP A 381 7.39 -23.53 10.36
CA ASP A 381 7.47 -22.95 9.00
C ASP A 381 6.87 -21.54 8.94
N THR A 382 5.87 -21.24 9.77
CA THR A 382 5.23 -19.92 9.82
C THR A 382 6.14 -18.88 10.46
N ILE A 383 6.90 -19.27 11.49
CA ILE A 383 7.86 -18.40 12.17
C ILE A 383 9.05 -18.10 11.26
N VAL A 384 9.59 -19.10 10.54
CA VAL A 384 10.68 -18.89 9.58
C VAL A 384 10.24 -17.98 8.42
N LYS A 385 9.00 -18.12 7.95
CA LYS A 385 8.45 -17.26 6.88
C LYS A 385 8.25 -15.82 7.34
N GLN A 386 7.77 -15.61 8.57
CA GLN A 386 7.62 -14.26 9.15
C GLN A 386 8.97 -13.60 9.41
N GLN A 387 9.99 -14.35 9.86
CA GLN A 387 11.35 -13.83 10.04
C GLN A 387 11.97 -13.37 8.70
N ASN A 388 11.77 -14.14 7.63
CA ASN A 388 12.25 -13.77 6.29
C ASN A 388 11.52 -12.54 5.72
N GLU A 389 10.22 -12.38 6.00
CA GLU A 389 9.46 -11.20 5.56
C GLU A 389 9.88 -9.92 6.30
N ILE A 390 10.20 -10.03 7.60
CA ILE A 390 10.75 -8.92 8.39
C ILE A 390 12.14 -8.51 7.88
N ALA A 391 13.00 -9.49 7.55
CA ALA A 391 14.33 -9.23 7.01
C ALA A 391 14.27 -8.47 5.66
N GLN A 392 13.36 -8.84 4.76
CA GLN A 392 13.17 -8.13 3.47
C GLN A 392 12.65 -6.69 3.64
N ARG A 393 11.76 -6.46 4.61
CA ARG A 393 11.25 -5.10 4.89
C ARG A 393 12.34 -4.20 5.46
N LEU A 394 13.23 -4.73 6.30
CA LEU A 394 14.38 -4.00 6.83
C LEU A 394 15.38 -3.63 5.72
N GLU A 395 15.67 -4.54 4.80
CA GLU A 395 16.54 -4.26 3.64
C GLU A 395 15.95 -3.18 2.72
N THR A 396 14.62 -3.18 2.54
CA THR A 396 13.92 -2.17 1.74
C THR A 396 13.95 -0.79 2.39
N LEU A 397 13.79 -0.72 3.71
CA LEU A 397 13.92 0.53 4.46
C LEU A 397 15.34 1.09 4.43
N GLU A 398 16.36 0.23 4.45
CA GLU A 398 17.76 0.64 4.35
C GLU A 398 18.10 1.22 2.96
N LYS A 399 17.52 0.63 1.89
CA LYS A 399 17.60 1.17 0.51
C LYS A 399 16.91 2.52 0.37
N LEU A 400 15.71 2.68 0.92
CA LEU A 400 15.00 3.97 0.91
C LEU A 400 15.74 5.04 1.72
N THR A 401 16.35 4.67 2.85
CA THR A 401 17.12 5.60 3.68
C THR A 401 18.39 6.07 2.96
N THR A 402 19.05 5.18 2.21
CA THR A 402 20.22 5.54 1.38
C THR A 402 19.83 6.39 0.16
N GLU A 403 18.67 6.15 -0.46
CA GLU A 403 18.15 6.99 -1.54
C GLU A 403 17.77 8.40 -1.06
N VAL A 404 17.10 8.53 0.08
CA VAL A 404 16.78 9.83 0.69
C VAL A 404 18.05 10.59 1.07
N HIS A 405 19.06 9.91 1.61
CA HIS A 405 20.36 10.53 1.92
C HIS A 405 21.12 10.99 0.66
N ASN A 406 20.97 10.29 -0.46
CA ASN A 406 21.56 10.67 -1.74
C ASN A 406 20.79 11.79 -2.46
N CYS A 407 19.48 11.89 -2.25
CA CYS A 407 18.67 13.01 -2.75
C CYS A 407 18.99 14.32 -2.02
N GLY A 408 19.25 14.28 -0.71
CA GLY A 408 19.65 15.46 0.08
C GLY A 408 21.03 16.04 -0.29
N LYS A 409 21.92 15.24 -0.90
CA LYS A 409 23.25 15.70 -1.37
C LYS A 409 23.23 16.36 -2.75
N ARG A 410 22.16 16.18 -3.55
CA ARG A 410 22.04 16.81 -4.88
C ARG A 410 21.43 18.21 -4.84
N THR A 411 20.74 18.59 -3.77
CA THR A 411 20.12 19.93 -3.64
C THR A 411 21.05 20.99 -3.03
N SER A 412 22.27 20.63 -2.62
CA SER A 412 23.23 21.54 -1.96
C SER A 412 24.32 22.12 -2.88
N THR A 413 24.23 21.93 -4.20
CA THR A 413 25.23 22.44 -5.17
C THR A 413 24.69 23.42 -6.22
N SER A 414 23.49 23.97 -6.07
CA SER A 414 22.91 24.89 -7.08
C SER A 414 22.28 26.14 -6.48
N THR A 415 23.07 26.97 -5.79
CA THR A 415 22.80 28.41 -5.66
C THR A 415 24.13 29.16 -5.53
N ASN A 416 24.80 29.39 -6.66
CA ASN A 416 25.72 30.50 -6.86
C ASN A 416 25.77 30.70 -8.38
N ASN A 417 25.73 31.98 -8.80
CA ASN A 417 25.47 32.53 -10.14
C ASN A 417 23.98 32.84 -10.33
N GLU A 418 23.52 34.06 -10.57
CA GLU A 418 24.06 35.38 -10.98
C GLU A 418 22.82 36.34 -10.88
N PRO A 419 22.85 37.57 -11.40
CA PRO A 419 23.65 38.75 -11.07
C PRO A 419 22.84 39.85 -10.35
#